data_AF-A0A4D4MCZ6-F1
#
_entry.id   AF-A0A4D4MCZ6-F1
#
_cell.length_a   1.000
_cell.length_b   1.000
_cell.length_c   1.000
_cell.angle_alpha   90.00
_cell.angle_beta   90.00
_cell.angle_gamma   90.00
#
_symmetry.space_group_name_H-M   'P 1'
#
loop_
_entity.id
_entity.type
_entity.pdbx_description
1 polymer ?
#
loop_
_entity_poly.entity_id
_entity_poly.type
_entity_poly.pdbx_seq_one_letter_code
_entity_poly.pdbx_strand_id
1 'polypeptide(L)'
;MYVTALGLLLAQYTFCGYDASSHLSEETTQAQISAPRGIVRSIWVSWIAGFILLAGLTSAIQDYAGTQSSSTGVPPAQIFLDVLGADGAKALMLIVIVAQLFSGSAETAAASRMVFAFSRDGAIRSLPPGAASALAPRRPPPPYGCPSARRSYWPRRRCTRRPRTPR
;
A
#
# COMPACT_ATOMS: atom_id res chain seq x y z
N MET A 1 -3.10 27.48 -2.74
CA MET A 1 -3.86 26.22 -2.95
C MET A 1 -3.01 25.09 -3.51
N TYR A 2 -2.26 25.29 -4.60
CA TYR A 2 -1.43 24.23 -5.23
C TYR A 2 -0.42 23.57 -4.28
N VAL A 3 0.38 24.36 -3.55
CA VAL A 3 1.40 23.84 -2.61
C VAL A 3 0.77 22.98 -1.50
N THR A 4 -0.38 23.40 -0.98
CA THR A 4 -1.12 22.65 0.04
C THR A 4 -1.64 21.31 -0.52
N ALA A 5 -2.14 21.30 -1.76
CA ALA A 5 -2.60 20.07 -2.41
C ALA A 5 -1.44 19.08 -2.65
N LEU A 6 -0.27 19.57 -3.10
CA LEU A 6 0.92 18.74 -3.26
C LEU A 6 1.45 18.19 -1.92
N GLY A 7 1.47 19.01 -0.87
CA GLY A 7 1.87 18.56 0.46
C GLY A 7 0.93 17.49 1.03
N LEU A 8 -0.38 17.67 0.85
CA LEU A 8 -1.38 16.66 1.24
C LEU A 8 -1.24 15.36 0.44
N LEU A 9 -0.93 15.44 -0.86
CA LEU A 9 -0.70 14.27 -1.71
C LEU A 9 0.51 13.46 -1.20
N LEU A 10 1.61 14.13 -0.87
CA LEU A 10 2.81 13.48 -0.32
C LEU A 10 2.54 12.80 1.04
N ALA A 11 1.77 13.47 1.91
CA ALA A 11 1.37 12.90 3.19
C ALA A 11 0.50 11.64 3.00
N GLN A 12 -0.47 11.68 2.09
CA GLN A 12 -1.30 10.51 1.75
C GLN A 12 -0.46 9.35 1.22
N TYR A 13 0.51 9.63 0.35
CA TYR A 13 1.41 8.61 -0.20
C TYR A 13 2.18 7.86 0.91
N THR A 14 2.64 8.58 1.94
CA THR A 14 3.37 7.97 3.06
C THR A 14 2.48 7.09 3.93
N PHE A 15 1.18 7.40 4.01
CA PHE A 15 0.22 6.60 4.78
C PHE A 15 -0.35 5.42 4.00
N CYS A 16 -0.11 5.26 2.70
CA CYS A 16 -0.77 4.22 1.92
C CYS A 16 -0.52 2.79 2.44
N GLY A 17 0.60 2.52 3.12
CA GLY A 17 0.97 1.17 3.58
C GLY A 17 0.39 0.65 4.90
N TYR A 18 -0.52 1.38 5.58
CA TYR A 18 -1.08 0.88 6.86
C TYR A 18 -2.07 -0.28 6.68
N ASP A 19 -2.70 -0.39 5.52
CA ASP A 19 -3.76 -1.35 5.19
C ASP A 19 -3.24 -2.79 5.16
N ALA A 20 -1.99 -2.99 4.75
CA ALA A 20 -1.32 -4.30 4.74
C ALA A 20 -1.30 -4.97 6.13
N SER A 21 -1.22 -4.19 7.20
CA SER A 21 -1.25 -4.69 8.58
C SER A 21 -2.60 -5.34 8.95
N SER A 22 -3.69 -4.88 8.32
CA SER A 22 -5.02 -5.45 8.55
C SER A 22 -5.20 -6.82 7.87
N HIS A 23 -4.55 -7.02 6.72
CA HIS A 23 -4.61 -8.27 5.97
C HIS A 23 -3.80 -9.39 6.65
N LEU A 24 -2.71 -9.05 7.33
CA LEU A 24 -1.91 -10.01 8.11
C LEU A 24 -2.52 -10.31 9.49
N SER A 25 -3.55 -9.56 9.88
CA SER A 25 -4.11 -9.65 11.23
C SER A 25 -4.74 -11.02 11.53
N GLU A 26 -5.20 -11.76 10.52
CA GLU A 26 -5.81 -13.10 10.70
C GLU A 26 -4.80 -14.18 11.15
N GLU A 27 -3.50 -13.96 10.93
CA GLU A 27 -2.42 -14.88 11.35
C GLU A 27 -1.75 -14.44 12.66
N THR A 28 -2.17 -13.32 13.24
CA THR A 28 -1.57 -12.77 14.48
C THR A 28 -2.42 -13.09 15.72
N THR A 29 -1.75 -13.61 16.75
CA THR A 29 -2.32 -13.74 18.09
C THR A 29 -2.72 -12.36 18.62
N GLN A 30 -3.97 -12.21 19.08
CA GLN A 30 -4.56 -10.94 19.56
C GLN A 30 -4.73 -9.83 18.49
N ALA A 31 -5.17 -10.20 17.28
CA ALA A 31 -5.56 -9.32 16.17
C ALA A 31 -6.28 -8.01 16.58
N GLN A 32 -7.25 -8.09 17.51
CA GLN A 32 -8.07 -6.95 17.95
C GLN A 32 -7.25 -5.80 18.58
N ILE A 33 -6.10 -6.09 19.17
CA ILE A 33 -5.27 -5.11 19.90
C ILE A 33 -3.95 -4.86 19.17
N SER A 34 -3.36 -5.91 18.59
CA SER A 34 -2.08 -5.84 17.90
C SER A 34 -2.17 -5.08 16.58
N ALA A 35 -3.25 -5.24 15.81
CA ALA A 35 -3.45 -4.53 14.55
C ALA A 35 -3.54 -3.00 14.71
N PRO A 36 -4.41 -2.43 15.58
CA PRO A 36 -4.47 -0.99 15.76
C PRO A 36 -3.19 -0.41 16.37
N ARG A 37 -2.54 -1.13 17.30
CA ARG A 37 -1.25 -0.69 17.87
C ARG A 37 -0.13 -0.67 16.83
N GLY A 38 -0.11 -1.63 15.90
CA GLY A 38 0.84 -1.66 14.80
C GLY A 38 0.72 -0.42 13.91
N ILE A 39 -0.50 -0.08 13.50
CA ILE A 39 -0.78 1.09 12.67
C ILE A 39 -0.30 2.38 13.34
N VAL A 40 -0.66 2.60 14.62
CA VAL A 40 -0.27 3.81 15.36
C VAL A 40 1.25 3.89 15.53
N ARG A 41 1.92 2.78 15.82
CA ARG A 41 3.40 2.74 15.94
C ARG A 41 4.08 3.04 14.61
N SER A 42 3.60 2.49 13.51
CA SER A 42 4.14 2.78 12.18
C SER A 42 4.02 4.26 11.83
N ILE A 43 2.86 4.87 12.09
CA ILE A 43 2.63 6.32 11.87
C ILE A 43 3.62 7.16 12.68
N TRP A 44 3.79 6.86 13.98
CA TRP A 44 4.70 7.61 14.85
C TRP A 44 6.16 7.48 14.41
N VAL A 45 6.61 6.27 14.10
CA VAL A 45 7.98 6.03 13.66
C VAL A 45 8.24 6.74 12.32
N SER A 46 7.31 6.64 11.36
CA SER A 46 7.41 7.34 10.08
C SER A 46 7.41 8.86 10.23
N TRP A 47 6.61 9.42 11.16
CA TRP A 47 6.59 10.86 11.40
C TRP A 47 7.92 11.36 11.96
N ILE A 48 8.47 10.68 12.96
CA ILE A 48 9.77 11.05 13.56
C ILE A 48 10.90 10.88 12.54
N ALA A 49 10.97 9.74 11.86
CA ALA A 49 12.01 9.47 10.86
C ALA A 49 11.93 10.46 9.69
N GLY A 50 10.73 10.72 9.18
CA GLY A 50 10.49 11.69 8.12
C GLY A 50 10.84 13.12 8.54
N PHE A 51 10.52 13.51 9.77
CA PHE A 51 10.89 14.83 10.31
C PHE A 51 12.40 15.01 10.42
N ILE A 52 13.13 14.00 10.93
CA ILE A 52 14.59 14.04 11.02
C ILE A 52 15.21 14.12 9.62
N LEU A 53 14.72 13.33 8.66
CA LEU A 53 15.19 13.36 7.28
C LEU A 53 14.96 14.73 6.63
N LEU A 54 13.76 15.30 6.77
CA LEU A 54 13.41 16.61 6.23
C LEU A 54 14.23 17.74 6.87
N ALA A 55 14.43 17.70 8.18
CA ALA A 55 15.25 18.67 8.90
C ALA A 55 16.72 18.60 8.45
N GLY A 56 17.26 17.39 8.30
CA GLY A 56 18.61 17.17 7.77
C GLY A 56 18.76 17.65 6.33
N LEU A 57 17.81 17.31 5.46
CA LEU A 57 17.82 17.74 4.06
C LEU A 57 17.71 19.27 3.93
N THR A 58 16.87 19.90 4.74
CA THR A 58 16.72 21.37 4.74
C THR A 58 18.00 22.06 5.20
N SER A 59 18.71 21.49 6.17
CA SER A 59 20.00 22.02 6.65
C SER A 59 21.13 21.81 5.65
N ALA A 60 21.03 20.81 4.77
CA ALA A 60 21.99 20.52 3.71
C ALA A 60 21.85 21.46 2.48
N ILE A 61 20.72 22.15 2.33
CA ILE A 61 20.52 23.12 1.23
C ILE A 61 21.28 24.40 1.56
N GLN A 62 22.50 24.53 1.02
CA GLN A 62 23.33 25.73 1.20
C GLN A 62 23.09 26.79 0.10
N ASP A 63 22.69 26.38 -1.12
CA ASP A 63 22.33 27.28 -2.22
C ASP A 63 21.04 26.83 -2.92
N TYR A 64 19.94 27.53 -2.60
CA TYR A 64 18.62 27.28 -3.20
C TYR A 64 18.54 27.73 -4.67
N ALA A 65 19.30 28.76 -5.06
CA ALA A 65 19.26 29.33 -6.41
C ALA A 65 19.99 28.43 -7.41
N GLY A 66 21.14 27.87 -7.03
CA GLY A 66 21.86 26.85 -7.81
C GLY A 66 21.07 25.55 -7.95
N THR A 67 20.32 25.16 -6.91
CA THR A 67 19.49 23.94 -6.92
C THR A 67 18.26 24.06 -7.82
N GLN A 68 17.58 25.22 -7.84
CA GLN A 68 16.42 25.45 -8.71
C GLN A 68 16.79 25.53 -10.20
N SER A 69 17.97 26.06 -10.52
CA SER A 69 18.42 26.24 -11.91
C SER A 69 19.26 25.06 -12.44
N SER A 70 19.38 23.97 -11.67
CA SER A 70 20.20 22.81 -12.03
C SER A 70 19.68 22.09 -13.27
N SER A 71 20.60 21.72 -14.16
CA SER A 71 20.35 20.99 -15.40
C SER A 71 19.80 19.57 -15.19
N THR A 72 19.86 19.04 -13.96
CA THR A 72 19.36 17.70 -13.63
C THR A 72 17.83 17.66 -13.53
N GLY A 73 17.16 18.80 -13.29
CA GLY A 73 15.69 18.88 -13.21
C GLY A 73 15.04 18.18 -12.00
N VAL A 74 15.82 17.47 -11.18
CA VAL A 74 15.40 16.81 -9.93
C VAL A 74 16.19 17.38 -8.74
N PRO A 75 15.58 18.29 -7.96
CA PRO A 75 16.23 18.97 -6.83
C PRO A 75 16.87 18.03 -5.79
N PRO A 76 16.27 16.88 -5.41
CA PRO A 76 16.90 15.97 -4.45
C PRO A 76 18.19 15.33 -4.95
N ALA A 77 18.28 15.07 -6.26
CA ALA A 77 19.48 14.49 -6.86
C ALA A 77 20.65 15.47 -6.82
N GLN A 78 20.38 16.75 -7.02
CA GLN A 78 21.38 17.80 -6.91
C GLN A 78 21.92 17.93 -5.49
N ILE A 79 21.05 17.92 -4.47
CA ILE A 79 21.47 17.99 -3.06
C ILE A 79 22.38 16.80 -2.70
N PHE A 80 22.09 15.59 -3.20
CA PHE A 80 22.98 14.45 -2.97
C PHE A 80 24.31 14.56 -3.71
N LEU A 81 24.34 15.16 -4.90
CA LEU A 81 25.60 15.46 -5.61
C LEU A 81 26.45 16.47 -4.86
N ASP A 82 25.82 17.51 -4.30
CA ASP A 82 26.51 18.60 -3.60
C ASP A 82 27.07 18.14 -2.24
N VAL A 83 26.41 17.19 -1.56
CA VAL A 83 26.86 16.65 -0.25
C VAL A 83 27.80 15.46 -0.38
N LEU A 84 27.58 14.56 -1.35
CA LEU A 84 28.22 13.23 -1.40
C LEU A 84 29.17 13.03 -2.59
N GLY A 85 29.19 13.96 -3.55
CA GLY A 85 29.94 13.84 -4.80
C GLY A 85 29.30 12.89 -5.81
N ALA A 86 29.84 12.85 -7.03
CA ALA A 86 29.24 12.16 -8.18
C ALA A 86 29.03 10.65 -7.98
N ASP A 87 30.02 9.95 -7.39
CA ASP A 87 29.96 8.49 -7.25
C ASP A 87 29.10 8.05 -6.07
N GLY A 88 29.13 8.82 -4.96
CA GLY A 88 28.26 8.60 -3.81
C GLY A 88 26.79 8.83 -4.18
N ALA A 89 26.48 9.91 -4.89
CA ALA A 89 25.11 10.21 -5.33
C ALA A 89 24.54 9.13 -6.26
N LYS A 90 25.35 8.58 -7.19
CA LYS A 90 24.93 7.48 -8.08
C LYS A 90 24.60 6.21 -7.28
N ALA A 91 25.44 5.83 -6.32
CA ALA A 91 25.20 4.65 -5.49
C ALA A 91 23.93 4.81 -4.64
N LEU A 92 23.74 5.99 -4.03
CA LEU A 92 22.54 6.29 -3.23
C LEU A 92 21.27 6.27 -4.10
N MET A 93 21.33 6.84 -5.31
CA MET A 93 20.23 6.81 -6.27
C MET A 93 19.84 5.39 -6.69
N LEU A 94 20.82 4.51 -6.91
CA LEU A 94 20.54 3.10 -7.22
C LEU A 94 19.77 2.42 -6.08
N ILE A 95 20.16 2.67 -4.82
CA ILE A 95 19.49 2.11 -3.64
C ILE A 95 18.05 2.64 -3.55
N VAL A 96 17.85 3.93 -3.77
CA VAL A 96 16.51 4.55 -3.76
C VAL A 96 15.60 3.95 -4.83
N ILE A 97 16.12 3.73 -6.04
CA ILE A 97 15.35 3.10 -7.13
C ILE A 97 14.90 1.68 -6.74
N VAL A 98 15.80 0.87 -6.19
CA VAL A 98 15.47 -0.49 -5.74
C VAL A 98 14.43 -0.47 -4.62
N ALA A 99 14.60 0.41 -3.63
CA ALA A 99 13.65 0.58 -2.54
C ALA A 99 12.26 1.00 -3.05
N GLN A 100 12.20 1.91 -4.01
CA GLN A 100 10.96 2.41 -4.59
C GLN A 100 10.24 1.35 -5.43
N LEU A 101 10.99 0.52 -6.17
CA LEU A 101 10.43 -0.62 -6.91
C LEU A 101 9.82 -1.66 -5.97
N PHE A 102 10.49 -1.97 -4.86
CA PHE A 102 9.96 -2.90 -3.86
C PHE A 102 8.70 -2.35 -3.19
N SER A 103 8.72 -1.07 -2.79
CA SER A 103 7.57 -0.40 -2.19
C SER A 103 6.36 -0.38 -3.14
N GLY A 104 6.56 0.02 -4.40
CA GLY A 104 5.49 0.07 -5.40
C GLY A 104 4.93 -1.31 -5.74
N SER A 105 5.78 -2.34 -5.74
CA SER A 105 5.34 -3.73 -5.96
C SER A 105 4.43 -4.23 -4.84
N ALA A 106 4.75 -3.88 -3.58
CA ALA A 106 3.94 -4.25 -2.42
C ALA A 106 2.56 -3.57 -2.45
N GLU A 107 2.50 -2.28 -2.79
CA GLU A 107 1.25 -1.52 -2.91
C GLU A 107 0.38 -2.05 -4.06
N THR A 108 0.97 -2.33 -5.22
CA THR A 108 0.26 -2.92 -6.37
C THR A 108 -0.36 -4.27 -6.02
N ALA A 109 0.35 -5.08 -5.23
CA ALA A 109 -0.17 -6.36 -4.75
C ALA A 109 -1.36 -6.18 -3.77
N ALA A 110 -1.29 -5.19 -2.86
CA ALA A 110 -2.38 -4.88 -1.94
C ALA A 110 -3.64 -4.37 -2.69
N ALA A 111 -3.46 -3.42 -3.61
CA ALA A 111 -4.53 -2.89 -4.45
C ALA A 111 -5.22 -4.00 -5.27
N SER A 112 -4.44 -4.92 -5.83
CA SER A 112 -4.97 -6.07 -6.59
C SER A 112 -5.86 -6.98 -5.75
N ARG A 113 -5.50 -7.23 -4.47
CA ARG A 113 -6.33 -8.02 -3.54
C ARG A 113 -7.68 -7.35 -3.27
N MET A 114 -7.68 -6.03 -3.10
CA MET A 114 -8.92 -5.26 -2.91
C MET A 114 -9.80 -5.29 -4.16
N VAL A 115 -9.22 -5.05 -5.34
CA VAL A 115 -9.95 -5.10 -6.63
C VAL A 115 -10.56 -6.49 -6.87
N PHE A 116 -9.83 -7.56 -6.54
CA PHE A 116 -10.35 -8.94 -6.62
C PHE A 116 -11.51 -9.20 -5.64
N ALA A 117 -11.45 -8.65 -4.43
CA ALA A 117 -12.56 -8.76 -3.48
C ALA A 117 -13.81 -8.02 -4.00
N PHE A 118 -13.65 -6.78 -4.50
CA PHE A 118 -14.75 -6.02 -5.10
C PHE A 118 -15.31 -6.65 -6.39
N SER A 119 -14.47 -7.35 -7.16
CA SER A 119 -14.93 -8.07 -8.34
C SER A 119 -15.81 -9.27 -7.98
N ARG A 120 -15.44 -9.99 -6.92
CA ARG A 120 -16.24 -11.08 -6.36
C ARG A 120 -17.57 -10.58 -5.79
N ASP A 121 -17.58 -9.39 -5.20
CA ASP A 121 -18.76 -8.81 -4.55
C ASP A 121 -19.71 -8.12 -5.55
N GLY A 122 -19.41 -8.19 -6.85
CA GLY A 122 -20.24 -7.63 -7.93
C GLY A 122 -20.21 -6.10 -8.02
N ALA A 123 -19.34 -5.43 -7.24
CA ALA A 123 -19.27 -3.98 -7.15
C ALA A 123 -18.66 -3.31 -8.39
N ILE A 124 -17.81 -4.02 -9.14
CA ILE A 124 -17.16 -3.49 -10.38
C ILE A 124 -18.08 -3.54 -11.63
N ARG A 125 -19.32 -3.99 -11.48
CA ARG A 125 -20.27 -4.20 -12.59
C ARG A 125 -20.87 -2.89 -13.17
N SER A 126 -20.51 -1.73 -12.64
CA SER A 126 -20.88 -0.40 -13.19
C SER A 126 -19.88 0.17 -14.22
N LEU A 127 -18.77 -0.52 -14.50
CA LEU A 127 -17.78 -0.12 -15.51
C LEU A 127 -18.26 -0.55 -16.93
N PRO A 128 -17.96 0.22 -18.02
CA PRO A 128 -18.39 -0.10 -19.38
C PRO A 128 -18.18 -1.57 -19.79
N PRO A 129 -19.11 -2.14 -20.57
CA PRO A 129 -19.11 -3.56 -20.93
C PRO A 129 -17.87 -3.92 -21.76
N GLY A 130 -16.83 -4.44 -21.09
CA GLY A 130 -15.59 -4.89 -21.73
C GLY A 130 -14.42 -5.07 -20.75
N ALA A 131 -14.36 -4.29 -19.67
CA ALA A 131 -13.28 -4.36 -18.69
C ALA A 131 -13.44 -5.51 -17.66
N ALA A 132 -14.68 -5.89 -17.34
CA ALA A 132 -14.97 -6.95 -16.36
C ALA A 132 -14.64 -8.37 -16.88
N SER A 133 -14.66 -8.58 -18.20
CA SER A 133 -14.39 -9.88 -18.84
C SER A 133 -12.91 -10.28 -18.81
N ALA A 134 -11.99 -9.33 -18.61
CA ALA A 134 -10.55 -9.60 -18.55
C ALA A 134 -10.06 -10.05 -17.15
N LEU A 135 -10.80 -9.71 -16.08
CA LEU A 135 -10.45 -10.03 -14.70
C LEU A 135 -11.22 -11.23 -14.11
N ALA A 136 -12.19 -11.78 -14.85
CA ALA A 136 -12.95 -12.94 -14.38
C ALA A 136 -12.06 -14.20 -14.39
N PRO A 137 -11.75 -14.81 -13.24
CA PRO A 137 -11.05 -16.08 -13.23
C PRO A 137 -11.98 -17.12 -13.84
N ARG A 138 -11.51 -17.84 -14.86
CA ARG A 138 -12.15 -19.07 -15.33
C ARG A 138 -11.98 -20.15 -14.26
N ARG A 139 -12.80 -20.10 -13.21
CA ARG A 139 -12.90 -21.24 -12.29
C ARG A 139 -13.67 -22.35 -13.01
N PRO A 140 -13.11 -23.58 -13.11
CA PRO A 140 -13.90 -24.71 -13.56
C PRO A 140 -15.10 -24.90 -12.62
N PRO A 141 -16.26 -25.30 -13.13
CA PRO A 141 -17.40 -25.62 -12.29
C PRO A 141 -16.99 -26.71 -11.28
N PRO A 142 -17.40 -26.63 -10.01
CA PRO A 142 -17.13 -27.69 -9.05
C PRO A 142 -17.70 -29.02 -9.58
N PRO A 143 -16.98 -30.15 -9.45
CA PRO A 143 -17.39 -31.45 -10.01
C PRO A 143 -18.61 -32.08 -9.33
N TYR A 144 -19.20 -31.41 -8.33
CA TYR A 144 -20.41 -31.88 -7.67
C TYR A 144 -21.52 -30.84 -7.85
N GLY A 145 -22.49 -31.20 -8.69
CA GLY A 145 -23.70 -30.42 -8.89
C GLY A 145 -24.46 -30.26 -7.59
N CYS A 146 -24.54 -29.03 -7.09
CA CYS A 146 -25.44 -28.66 -6.01
C CYS A 146 -26.61 -27.87 -6.62
N PRO A 147 -27.80 -28.46 -6.81
CA PRO A 147 -28.90 -27.85 -7.59
C PRO A 147 -29.63 -26.68 -6.92
N SER A 148 -29.10 -26.07 -5.85
CA SER A 148 -29.85 -25.06 -5.08
C SER A 148 -29.06 -23.81 -4.66
N ALA A 149 -27.81 -23.64 -5.07
CA ALA A 149 -27.04 -22.43 -4.75
C ALA A 149 -27.29 -21.28 -5.73
N ARG A 150 -28.57 -21.00 -6.04
CA ARG A 150 -28.98 -19.76 -6.73
C ARG A 150 -29.40 -18.76 -5.67
N ARG A 151 -28.63 -17.67 -5.53
CA ARG A 151 -28.82 -16.53 -4.61
C ARG A 151 -28.62 -16.83 -3.13
N SER A 152 -27.40 -16.61 -2.64
CA SER A 152 -27.15 -16.07 -1.28
C SER A 152 -25.70 -15.59 -1.22
N TYR A 153 -25.48 -14.32 -1.52
CA TYR A 153 -24.22 -13.62 -1.29
C TYR A 153 -24.05 -13.42 0.23
N TRP A 154 -23.35 -14.36 0.91
CA TRP A 154 -22.97 -14.35 2.34
C TRP A 154 -24.13 -14.39 3.39
N PRO A 155 -23.92 -14.74 4.68
CA PRO A 155 -22.71 -15.19 5.38
C PRO A 155 -22.86 -16.59 6.04
N ARG A 156 -21.88 -17.49 5.90
CA ARG A 156 -21.75 -18.64 6.83
C ARG A 156 -20.49 -18.50 7.68
N ARG A 157 -20.47 -17.46 8.52
CA ARG A 157 -19.75 -17.56 9.80
C ARG A 157 -20.52 -18.53 10.68
N ARG A 158 -19.80 -19.46 11.32
CA ARG A 158 -20.24 -20.37 12.39
C ARG A 158 -21.11 -21.58 11.96
N CYS A 159 -20.49 -22.57 11.32
CA CYS A 159 -20.80 -23.96 11.70
C CYS A 159 -20.03 -24.27 12.99
N THR A 160 -20.48 -23.71 14.11
CA THR A 160 -20.10 -24.22 15.43
C THR A 160 -20.64 -25.64 15.54
N ARG A 161 -19.76 -26.65 15.42
CA ARG A 161 -20.03 -28.02 15.88
C ARG A 161 -20.35 -27.93 17.38
N ARG A 162 -21.64 -27.94 17.76
CA ARG A 162 -22.05 -28.38 19.09
C ARG A 162 -22.05 -29.91 19.08
N PRO A 163 -21.25 -30.59 19.92
CA PRO A 163 -21.47 -32.01 20.18
C PRO A 163 -22.79 -32.14 20.95
N ARG A 164 -23.73 -32.95 20.44
CA ARG A 164 -24.87 -33.42 21.21
C ARG A 164 -24.34 -34.40 22.27
N THR A 165 -24.46 -34.07 23.54
CA THR A 165 -24.36 -35.03 24.64
C THR A 165 -25.68 -35.81 24.75
N PRO A 166 -25.66 -37.14 24.79
CA PRO A 166 -26.84 -37.95 25.10
C PRO A 166 -26.97 -38.15 26.61
N ARG A 167 -28.13 -37.81 27.17
CA ARG A 167 -28.72 -38.45 28.36
C ARG A 167 -30.23 -38.41 28.22
#